data_AF-A0AB34AJR7-F1
#
_entry.id   AF-A0AB34AJR7-F1
#
_cell.length_a   1.000
_cell.length_b   1.000
_cell.length_c   1.000
_cell.angle_alpha   90.00
_cell.angle_beta   90.00
_cell.angle_gamma   90.00
#
_symmetry.space_group_name_H-M   'P 1'
#
loop_
_entity.id
_entity.type
_entity.pdbx_description
1 polymer ?
#
loop_
_entity_poly.entity_id
_entity_poly.type
_entity_poly.pdbx_seq_one_letter_code
_entity_poly.pdbx_strand_id
1 'polypeptide(L)'
;MKKRDKWLYQNFAGLIDTPDEYQRHEIDKTLAKISIIALYTLLALVYLSIFLDIEREFLSPFTVGGALLIIILFCRMSMNRLSADAIEIEVHQRHTYYKLLKETRNKRIIFLVIALIYMLGTATITAPLLAGNPMNFSYLLNISTYIPFILIVIFTVNKDSRIKLIE
;
A
#
# COMPACT_ATOMS: atom_id res chain seq x y z
N MET A 1 -20.48 -14.17 -18.76
CA MET A 1 -19.22 -13.44 -18.50
C MET A 1 -18.93 -12.50 -19.66
N LYS A 2 -18.56 -11.22 -19.42
CA LYS A 2 -18.27 -10.28 -20.53
C LYS A 2 -16.96 -10.68 -21.21
N LYS A 3 -16.83 -10.40 -22.52
CA LYS A 3 -15.66 -10.75 -23.35
C LYS A 3 -14.32 -10.25 -22.77
N ARG A 4 -14.34 -9.10 -22.11
CA ARG A 4 -13.19 -8.49 -21.42
C ARG A 4 -12.74 -9.30 -20.20
N ASP A 5 -13.67 -9.79 -19.40
CA ASP A 5 -13.35 -10.55 -18.19
C ASP A 5 -12.75 -11.91 -18.59
N LYS A 6 -13.28 -12.52 -19.67
CA LYS A 6 -12.71 -13.73 -20.28
C LYS A 6 -11.26 -13.53 -20.71
N TRP A 7 -10.97 -12.40 -21.37
CA TRP A 7 -9.61 -12.06 -21.78
C TRP A 7 -8.65 -11.90 -20.60
N LEU A 8 -9.12 -11.33 -19.49
CA LEU A 8 -8.32 -11.10 -18.29
C LEU A 8 -7.91 -12.44 -17.63
N TYR A 9 -8.84 -13.36 -17.41
CA TYR A 9 -8.49 -14.67 -16.82
C TYR A 9 -7.62 -15.53 -17.73
N GLN A 10 -7.84 -15.50 -19.05
CA GLN A 10 -7.06 -16.30 -19.99
C GLN A 10 -5.62 -15.78 -20.16
N ASN A 11 -5.43 -14.45 -20.24
CA ASN A 11 -4.11 -13.87 -20.52
C ASN A 11 -3.33 -13.45 -19.28
N PHE A 12 -3.98 -13.03 -18.19
CA PHE A 12 -3.29 -12.64 -16.96
C PHE A 12 -3.11 -13.79 -15.97
N ALA A 13 -4.11 -14.69 -15.85
CA ALA A 13 -4.04 -15.83 -14.93
C ALA A 13 -3.62 -17.14 -15.61
N GLY A 14 -3.44 -17.15 -16.94
CA GLY A 14 -2.96 -18.30 -17.71
C GLY A 14 -3.96 -19.47 -17.80
N LEU A 15 -5.25 -19.20 -17.62
CA LEU A 15 -6.28 -20.24 -17.64
C LEU A 15 -6.68 -20.62 -19.07
N ILE A 16 -6.65 -21.91 -19.36
CA ILE A 16 -7.05 -22.48 -20.66
C ILE A 16 -8.59 -22.50 -20.78
N ASP A 17 -9.28 -22.82 -19.68
CA ASP A 17 -10.74 -22.88 -19.60
C ASP A 17 -11.36 -21.68 -18.86
N THR A 18 -12.67 -21.48 -19.03
CA THR A 18 -13.40 -20.45 -18.27
C THR A 18 -13.54 -20.88 -16.81
N PRO A 19 -12.94 -20.14 -15.85
CA PRO A 19 -12.98 -20.53 -14.44
C PRO A 19 -14.40 -20.50 -13.88
N ASP A 20 -14.70 -21.44 -13.00
CA ASP A 20 -15.98 -21.46 -12.27
C ASP A 20 -16.09 -20.24 -11.32
N GLU A 21 -17.23 -20.08 -10.64
CA GLU A 21 -17.44 -18.93 -9.75
C GLU A 21 -16.51 -18.93 -8.52
N TYR A 22 -16.19 -20.11 -7.99
CA TYR A 22 -15.29 -20.26 -6.85
C TYR A 22 -13.84 -19.94 -7.23
N GLN A 23 -13.36 -20.49 -8.34
CA GLN A 23 -12.04 -20.24 -8.91
C GLN A 23 -11.85 -18.76 -9.24
N ARG A 24 -12.84 -18.11 -9.85
CA ARG A 24 -12.79 -16.65 -10.11
C ARG A 24 -12.59 -15.85 -8.84
N HIS A 25 -13.35 -16.16 -7.80
CA HIS A 25 -13.22 -15.48 -6.51
C HIS A 25 -11.82 -15.67 -5.90
N GLU A 26 -11.24 -16.88 -5.96
CA GLU A 26 -9.87 -17.12 -5.47
C GLU A 26 -8.79 -16.40 -6.29
N ILE A 27 -8.94 -16.35 -7.62
CA ILE A 27 -8.03 -15.64 -8.52
C ILE A 27 -8.07 -14.15 -8.25
N ASP A 28 -9.27 -13.55 -8.20
CA ASP A 28 -9.45 -12.13 -7.95
C ASP A 28 -8.89 -11.72 -6.58
N LYS A 29 -9.13 -12.56 -5.55
CA LYS A 29 -8.56 -12.36 -4.21
C LYS A 29 -7.03 -12.38 -4.24
N THR A 30 -6.43 -13.28 -5.01
CA THR A 30 -4.97 -13.39 -5.12
C THR A 30 -4.39 -12.21 -5.89
N LEU A 31 -5.01 -11.83 -7.00
CA LEU A 31 -4.62 -10.70 -7.83
C LEU A 31 -4.73 -9.38 -7.05
N ALA A 32 -5.76 -9.22 -6.23
CA ALA A 32 -5.91 -8.07 -5.33
C ALA A 32 -4.77 -8.01 -4.29
N LYS A 33 -4.41 -9.14 -3.66
CA LYS A 33 -3.28 -9.20 -2.72
C LYS A 33 -1.97 -8.83 -3.40
N ILE A 34 -1.69 -9.39 -4.56
CA ILE A 34 -0.46 -9.08 -5.33
C ILE A 34 -0.44 -7.61 -5.72
N SER A 35 -1.58 -7.05 -6.15
CA SER A 35 -1.68 -5.63 -6.52
C SER A 35 -1.40 -4.70 -5.34
N ILE A 36 -1.90 -5.04 -4.13
CA ILE A 36 -1.62 -4.29 -2.90
C ILE A 36 -0.12 -4.37 -2.56
N ILE A 37 0.48 -5.56 -2.65
CA ILE A 37 1.92 -5.74 -2.41
C ILE A 37 2.74 -4.91 -3.41
N ALA A 38 2.42 -5.01 -4.71
CA ALA A 38 3.10 -4.26 -5.76
C ALA A 38 2.99 -2.74 -5.57
N LEU A 39 1.83 -2.24 -5.12
CA LEU A 39 1.64 -0.83 -4.79
C LEU A 39 2.54 -0.40 -3.63
N TYR A 40 2.62 -1.18 -2.56
CA TYR A 40 3.52 -0.88 -1.44
C TYR A 40 4.99 -0.95 -1.85
N THR A 41 5.37 -1.91 -2.70
CA THR A 41 6.73 -1.98 -3.26
C THR A 41 7.06 -0.75 -4.10
N LEU A 42 6.13 -0.30 -4.95
CA LEU A 42 6.30 0.92 -5.73
C LEU A 42 6.50 2.15 -4.83
N LEU A 43 5.66 2.32 -3.81
CA LEU A 43 5.78 3.41 -2.85
C LEU A 43 7.13 3.39 -2.12
N ALA A 44 7.60 2.21 -1.71
CA ALA A 44 8.89 2.04 -1.07
C ALA A 44 10.05 2.43 -2.00
N LEU A 45 10.02 1.97 -3.26
CA LEU A 45 11.05 2.30 -4.25
C LEU A 45 11.09 3.79 -4.60
N VAL A 46 9.93 4.43 -4.71
CA VAL A 46 9.84 5.89 -4.95
C VAL A 46 10.37 6.65 -3.73
N TYR A 47 10.07 6.21 -2.51
CA TYR A 47 10.63 6.83 -1.32
C TYR A 47 12.17 6.72 -1.27
N LEU A 48 12.71 5.54 -1.58
CA LEU A 48 14.15 5.33 -1.71
C LEU A 48 14.76 6.24 -2.78
N SER A 49 14.12 6.35 -3.94
CA SER A 49 14.65 7.17 -5.03
C SER A 49 14.67 8.66 -4.68
N ILE A 50 13.66 9.16 -3.96
CA ILE A 50 13.65 10.55 -3.47
C ILE A 50 14.86 10.82 -2.59
N PHE A 51 15.16 9.94 -1.62
CA PHE A 51 16.32 10.15 -0.73
C PHE A 51 17.65 9.96 -1.46
N LEU A 52 17.73 9.03 -2.40
CA LEU A 52 18.92 8.84 -3.22
C LEU A 52 19.18 10.08 -4.10
N ASP A 53 18.12 10.68 -4.63
CA ASP A 53 18.17 11.92 -5.42
C ASP A 53 18.59 13.12 -4.58
N ILE A 54 18.11 13.22 -3.34
CA ILE A 54 18.55 14.24 -2.38
C ILE A 54 20.05 14.11 -2.11
N GLU A 55 20.53 12.90 -1.82
CA GLU A 55 21.94 12.64 -1.51
C GLU A 55 22.86 12.87 -2.71
N ARG A 56 22.34 12.77 -3.94
CA ARG A 56 23.09 13.02 -5.18
C ARG A 56 22.86 14.42 -5.75
N GLU A 57 22.05 15.26 -5.10
CA GLU A 57 21.61 16.57 -5.59
C GLU A 57 21.07 16.52 -7.04
N PHE A 58 20.41 15.43 -7.41
CA PHE A 58 19.97 15.16 -8.78
C PHE A 58 18.56 14.56 -8.79
N LEU A 59 17.64 15.18 -9.53
CA LEU A 59 16.29 14.65 -9.69
C LEU A 59 16.26 13.57 -10.79
N SER A 60 16.16 12.32 -10.39
CA SER A 60 16.15 11.20 -11.33
C SER A 60 14.83 11.08 -12.09
N PRO A 61 14.89 10.62 -13.36
CA PRO A 61 13.69 10.25 -14.10
C PRO A 61 12.82 9.21 -13.39
N PHE A 62 13.44 8.37 -12.54
CA PHE A 62 12.73 7.36 -11.77
C PHE A 62 11.84 7.98 -10.69
N THR A 63 12.33 8.99 -9.96
CA THR A 63 11.52 9.71 -8.96
C THR A 63 10.35 10.43 -9.61
N VAL A 64 10.58 11.14 -10.72
CA VAL A 64 9.53 11.85 -11.46
C VAL A 64 8.50 10.86 -12.04
N GLY A 65 8.98 9.82 -12.72
CA GLY A 65 8.12 8.80 -13.32
C GLY A 65 7.32 8.01 -12.28
N GLY A 66 7.96 7.65 -11.16
CA GLY A 66 7.31 6.96 -10.05
C GLY A 66 6.21 7.79 -9.39
N ALA A 67 6.44 9.08 -9.15
CA ALA A 67 5.43 9.99 -8.65
C ALA A 67 4.24 10.12 -9.61
N LEU A 68 4.50 10.28 -10.91
CA LEU A 68 3.45 10.32 -11.93
C LEU A 68 2.64 9.01 -12.00
N LEU A 69 3.30 7.87 -11.89
CA LEU A 69 2.62 6.57 -11.85
C LEU A 69 1.69 6.46 -10.64
N ILE A 70 2.12 6.90 -9.46
CA ILE A 70 1.26 6.92 -8.26
C ILE A 70 0.04 7.81 -8.48
N ILE A 71 0.21 8.99 -9.08
CA ILE A 71 -0.90 9.90 -9.41
C ILE A 71 -1.88 9.22 -10.37
N ILE A 72 -1.39 8.63 -11.46
CA ILE A 72 -2.23 7.95 -12.46
C ILE A 72 -3.00 6.78 -11.82
N LEU A 73 -2.33 5.99 -10.97
CA LEU A 73 -2.97 4.90 -10.23
C LEU A 73 -4.07 5.42 -9.30
N PHE A 74 -3.80 6.50 -8.55
CA PHE A 74 -4.78 7.11 -7.66
C PHE A 74 -6.00 7.64 -8.44
N CYS A 75 -5.77 8.34 -9.55
CA CYS A 75 -6.84 8.80 -10.45
C CYS A 75 -7.65 7.62 -10.99
N ARG A 76 -6.99 6.55 -11.43
CA ARG A 76 -7.66 5.34 -11.92
C ARG A 76 -8.50 4.68 -10.83
N MET A 77 -8.00 4.59 -9.60
CA MET A 77 -8.75 4.04 -8.47
C MET A 77 -9.98 4.90 -8.12
N SER A 78 -9.86 6.23 -8.18
CA SER A 78 -10.95 7.18 -7.91
C SER A 78 -12.06 7.14 -8.97
N MET A 79 -11.70 6.96 -10.25
CA MET A 79 -12.66 6.93 -11.37
C MET A 79 -13.37 5.59 -11.55
N ASN A 80 -12.84 4.49 -10.98
CA ASN A 80 -13.40 3.18 -11.20
C ASN A 80 -14.69 3.02 -10.37
N ARG A 81 -15.84 3.29 -11.00
CA ARG A 81 -17.20 3.06 -10.45
C ARG A 81 -17.54 1.58 -10.19
N LEU A 82 -16.58 0.65 -10.32
CA LEU A 82 -16.64 -0.56 -9.52
C LEU A 82 -16.38 -0.15 -8.08
N SER A 83 -17.40 0.45 -7.47
CA SER A 83 -17.71 0.22 -6.08
C SER A 83 -17.74 -1.31 -5.95
N ALA A 84 -16.60 -1.91 -5.61
CA ALA A 84 -16.66 -3.04 -4.73
C ALA A 84 -17.49 -2.50 -3.57
N ASP A 85 -18.76 -2.94 -3.45
CA ASP A 85 -19.57 -2.63 -2.29
C ASP A 85 -18.63 -2.71 -1.10
N ALA A 86 -18.51 -1.59 -0.37
CA ALA A 86 -17.57 -1.51 0.73
C ALA A 86 -17.80 -2.78 1.54
N ILE A 87 -16.80 -3.68 1.60
CA ILE A 87 -17.03 -5.01 2.16
C ILE A 87 -17.41 -4.79 3.62
N GLU A 88 -18.71 -4.76 3.91
CA GLU A 88 -19.22 -4.48 5.23
C GLU A 88 -19.10 -5.79 5.99
N ILE A 89 -18.27 -5.77 7.03
CA ILE A 89 -18.13 -6.91 7.93
C ILE A 89 -19.17 -6.71 9.01
N GLU A 90 -20.34 -7.30 8.77
CA GLU A 90 -21.47 -7.27 9.70
C GLU A 90 -21.23 -8.25 10.84
N VAL A 91 -21.22 -7.73 12.07
CA VAL A 91 -21.00 -8.55 13.26
C VAL A 91 -22.19 -8.38 14.19
N HIS A 92 -22.86 -9.48 14.52
CA HIS A 92 -24.04 -9.48 15.40
C HIS A 92 -23.69 -9.55 16.89
N GLN A 93 -22.48 -10.02 17.22
CA GLN A 93 -22.02 -10.15 18.60
C GLN A 93 -21.03 -9.05 18.97
N ARG A 94 -21.33 -8.27 20.02
CA ARG A 94 -20.44 -7.23 20.56
C ARG A 94 -19.04 -7.75 20.89
N HIS A 95 -18.92 -8.96 21.44
CA HIS A 95 -17.61 -9.51 21.79
C HIS A 95 -16.72 -9.72 20.55
N THR A 96 -17.27 -10.34 19.51
CA THR A 96 -16.60 -10.59 18.23
C THR A 96 -16.24 -9.27 17.53
N TYR A 97 -17.10 -8.26 17.62
CA TYR A 97 -16.88 -6.93 17.08
C TYR A 97 -15.61 -6.26 17.64
N TYR A 98 -15.50 -6.21 18.97
CA TYR A 98 -14.32 -5.61 19.62
C TYR A 98 -13.06 -6.42 19.38
N LYS A 99 -13.16 -7.76 19.29
CA LYS A 99 -12.03 -8.62 18.95
C LYS A 99 -11.48 -8.32 17.54
N LEU A 100 -12.35 -8.24 16.53
CA LEU A 100 -11.98 -7.94 15.15
C LEU A 100 -11.38 -6.53 14.98
N LEU A 101 -11.93 -5.54 15.67
CA LEU A 101 -11.36 -4.19 15.70
C LEU A 101 -9.94 -4.17 16.29
N LYS A 102 -9.71 -4.92 17.38
CA LYS A 102 -8.40 -5.02 18.02
C LYS A 102 -7.38 -5.71 17.11
N GLU A 103 -7.75 -6.82 16.48
CA GLU A 103 -6.88 -7.53 15.53
C GLU A 103 -6.52 -6.66 14.32
N THR A 104 -7.50 -5.96 13.75
CA THR A 104 -7.29 -5.06 12.61
C THR A 104 -6.37 -3.90 12.99
N ARG A 105 -6.58 -3.30 14.16
CA ARG A 105 -5.69 -2.27 14.70
C ARG A 105 -4.26 -2.80 14.90
N ASN A 106 -4.10 -3.97 15.48
CA ASN A 106 -2.78 -4.56 15.71
C ASN A 106 -2.02 -4.80 14.39
N LYS A 107 -2.70 -5.31 13.35
CA LYS A 107 -2.09 -5.48 12.01
C LYS A 107 -1.61 -4.15 11.43
N ARG A 108 -2.41 -3.08 11.57
CA ARG A 108 -2.05 -1.73 11.11
C ARG A 108 -0.88 -1.14 11.91
N ILE A 109 -0.82 -1.38 13.22
CA ILE A 109 0.33 -0.97 14.06
C ILE A 109 1.60 -1.70 13.64
N ILE A 110 1.54 -3.01 13.39
CA ILE A 110 2.71 -3.77 12.91
C ILE A 110 3.21 -3.19 11.58
N PHE A 111 2.29 -2.92 10.65
CA PHE A 111 2.62 -2.28 9.38
C PHE A 111 3.26 -0.90 9.58
N LEU A 112 2.70 -0.08 10.49
CA LEU A 112 3.27 1.22 10.84
C LEU A 112 4.72 1.07 11.31
N VAL A 113 4.99 0.19 12.28
CA VAL A 113 6.34 -0.03 12.81
C VAL A 113 7.33 -0.43 11.71
N ILE A 114 6.94 -1.35 10.82
CA ILE A 114 7.78 -1.76 9.69
C ILE A 114 8.06 -0.58 8.76
N ALA A 115 7.02 0.20 8.43
CA ALA A 115 7.17 1.40 7.61
C ALA A 115 8.07 2.45 8.27
N LEU A 116 7.98 2.61 9.59
CA LEU A 116 8.84 3.53 10.36
C LEU A 116 10.32 3.15 10.20
N ILE A 117 10.62 1.88 10.46
CA ILE A 117 11.98 1.32 10.38
C ILE A 117 12.52 1.49 8.95
N TYR A 118 11.69 1.16 7.95
CA TYR A 118 12.09 1.30 6.55
C TYR A 118 12.41 2.75 6.18
N MET A 119 11.54 3.70 6.52
CA MET A 119 11.75 5.11 6.18
C MET A 119 13.00 5.69 6.86
N LEU A 120 13.16 5.47 8.17
CA LEU A 120 14.32 5.95 8.91
C LEU A 120 15.63 5.32 8.41
N GLY A 121 15.63 3.99 8.22
CA GLY A 121 16.79 3.27 7.70
C GLY A 121 17.14 3.67 6.26
N THR A 122 16.15 4.03 5.46
CA THR A 122 16.37 4.51 4.10
C THR A 122 17.02 5.89 4.10
N ALA A 123 16.48 6.84 4.86
CA ALA A 123 16.97 8.21 4.93
C ALA A 123 18.37 8.33 5.52
N THR A 124 18.68 7.56 6.58
CA THR A 124 19.92 7.72 7.36
C THR A 124 21.06 6.83 6.91
N ILE A 125 20.76 5.64 6.39
CA ILE A 125 21.76 4.61 6.09
C ILE A 125 21.73 4.25 4.61
N THR A 126 20.59 3.79 4.10
CA THR A 126 20.52 3.13 2.79
C THR A 126 20.80 4.10 1.64
N ALA A 127 20.13 5.25 1.61
CA ALA A 127 20.30 6.22 0.53
C ALA A 127 21.71 6.87 0.53
N PRO A 128 22.25 7.34 1.67
CA PRO A 128 23.63 7.85 1.71
C PRO A 128 24.65 6.80 1.27
N LEU A 129 24.52 5.55 1.75
CA LEU A 129 25.42 4.46 1.37
C LEU A 129 25.38 4.16 -0.14
N LEU A 130 24.20 4.14 -0.75
CA LEU A 130 24.02 3.94 -2.20
C LEU A 130 24.47 5.16 -3.02
N ALA A 131 24.49 6.35 -2.43
CA ALA A 131 25.03 7.55 -3.03
C ALA A 131 26.57 7.66 -2.90
N GLY A 132 27.19 6.85 -2.02
CA GLY A 132 28.61 6.94 -1.70
C GLY A 132 28.94 7.99 -0.62
N ASN A 133 27.92 8.52 0.06
CA ASN A 133 28.04 9.48 1.15
C ASN A 133 28.14 8.76 2.51
N PRO A 134 28.75 9.39 3.53
CA PRO A 134 28.70 8.88 4.90
C PRO A 134 27.26 8.84 5.42
N MET A 135 27.00 7.95 6.38
CA MET A 135 25.67 7.88 7.03
C MET A 135 25.27 9.24 7.59
N ASN A 136 24.04 9.67 7.29
CA ASN A 136 23.57 11.01 7.61
C ASN A 136 22.47 10.97 8.67
N PHE A 137 22.86 10.97 9.94
CA PHE A 137 21.92 10.96 11.07
C PHE A 137 21.28 12.33 11.34
N SER A 138 21.72 13.40 10.66
CA SER A 138 21.14 14.74 10.84
C SER A 138 19.66 14.78 10.45
N TYR A 139 19.21 13.93 9.51
CA TYR A 139 17.80 13.81 9.16
C TYR A 139 16.90 13.43 10.34
N LEU A 140 17.43 12.76 11.38
CA LEU A 140 16.64 12.44 12.59
C LEU A 140 16.28 13.69 13.40
N LEU A 141 17.04 14.78 13.25
CA LEU A 141 16.80 16.03 13.97
C LEU A 141 15.88 16.98 13.18
N ASN A 142 15.71 16.75 11.87
CA ASN A 142 14.87 17.58 11.02
C ASN A 142 13.38 17.22 11.18
N ILE A 143 12.57 18.22 11.54
CA ILE A 143 11.11 18.08 11.70
C ILE A 143 10.44 17.64 10.39
N SER A 144 10.95 18.09 9.23
CA SER A 144 10.44 17.72 7.91
C SER A 144 10.49 16.22 7.64
N THR A 145 11.50 15.53 8.20
CA THR A 145 11.62 14.07 8.12
C THR A 145 10.38 13.39 8.70
N TYR A 146 9.75 13.97 9.74
CA TYR A 146 8.60 13.41 10.46
C TYR A 146 7.24 13.61 9.77
N ILE A 147 7.14 14.49 8.77
CA ILE A 147 5.87 14.78 8.06
C ILE A 147 5.21 13.53 7.46
N PRO A 148 5.91 12.69 6.65
CA PRO A 148 5.32 11.47 6.12
C PRO A 148 4.87 10.48 7.22
N PHE A 149 5.55 10.48 8.36
CA PHE A 149 5.20 9.63 9.50
C PHE A 149 3.88 10.05 10.14
N ILE A 150 3.64 11.36 10.30
CA ILE A 150 2.38 11.89 10.86
C ILE A 150 1.19 11.44 10.00
N LEU A 151 1.32 11.53 8.67
CA LEU A 151 0.26 11.08 7.75
C LEU A 151 -0.05 9.58 7.93
N ILE A 152 0.97 8.74 7.97
CA ILE A 152 0.79 7.28 8.13
C ILE A 152 0.19 6.94 9.50
N VAL A 153 0.55 7.67 10.57
CA VAL A 153 -0.03 7.52 11.90
C VAL A 153 -1.52 7.84 11.89
N ILE A 154 -1.94 8.95 11.27
CA ILE A 154 -3.36 9.34 11.17
C ILE A 154 -4.18 8.25 10.47
N PHE A 155 -3.68 7.72 9.35
CA PHE A 155 -4.34 6.62 8.64
C PHE A 155 -4.40 5.32 9.47
N THR A 156 -3.41 5.07 10.33
CA THR A 156 -3.34 3.88 11.18
C THR A 156 -4.32 3.94 12.36
N VAL A 157 -4.49 5.13 12.96
CA VAL A 157 -5.33 5.35 14.15
C VAL A 157 -6.83 5.33 13.82
N ASN A 158 -7.21 5.76 12.61
CA ASN A 158 -8.61 5.76 12.20
C ASN A 158 -9.25 4.36 12.31
N LYS A 159 -10.45 4.29 12.89
CA LYS A 159 -11.22 3.04 13.01
C LYS A 159 -11.48 2.46 11.61
N ASP A 160 -11.41 1.13 11.48
CA ASP A 160 -11.82 0.49 10.23
C ASP A 160 -13.33 0.68 10.05
N SER A 161 -13.72 1.54 9.11
CA SER A 161 -15.11 1.91 8.84
C SER A 161 -15.94 0.77 8.24
N ARG A 162 -15.26 -0.30 7.79
CA ARG A 162 -15.91 -1.48 7.19
C ARG A 162 -16.55 -2.41 8.23
N ILE A 163 -16.10 -2.38 9.49
CA ILE A 163 -16.62 -3.26 10.54
C ILE A 163 -17.83 -2.59 11.20
N LYS A 164 -19.03 -3.12 10.97
CA LYS A 164 -20.29 -2.61 11.52
C LYS A 164 -20.88 -3.60 12.53
N LEU A 165 -21.35 -3.06 13.65
CA LEU A 165 -22.14 -3.81 14.62
C LEU A 165 -23.60 -3.67 14.19
N ILE A 166 -24.28 -4.80 13.96
CA ILE A 166 -25.72 -4.83 13.71
C ILE A 166 -26.39 -5.32 14.99
N GLU A 167 -27.40 -4.60 15.44
CA GLU A 167 -28.22 -4.93 16.61
C GLU A 167 -29.34 -5.92 16.28
#